data_AF-A0A969NEM0-F1
#
_entry.id   AF-A0A969NEM0-F1
#
_cell.length_a   1.000
_cell.length_b   1.000
_cell.length_c   1.000
_cell.angle_alpha   90.00
_cell.angle_beta   90.00
_cell.angle_gamma   90.00
#
_symmetry.space_group_name_H-M   'P 1'
#
loop_
_entity.id
_entity.type
_entity.pdbx_description
1 polymer ?
#
loop_
_entity_poly.entity_id
_entity_poly.type
_entity_poly.pdbx_seq_one_letter_code
_entity_poly.pdbx_strand_id
1 'polypeptide(L)'
;MKESSFKSEVFTDFVQMTALFLGSVFAVYFGGPTIRDLFFLLPLILAFRSKNDYFWFAYFFILINAPASLFVNRTQDAIFRLPFYSIAPQFSFTPMDLFLFVSIFKAIRVNAKVKFFLNKPLEFFLLYLLLVSIPVSFLLGTEVKPFINTLRSFFFYGIIFSYLRLIKDKEEILKFGYLMVPYTMLIVFDQLYVINEGSRFISVLDPSMIGIFAKTAFRVILGQ
;
A
#
# COMPACT_ATOMS: atom_id res chain seq x y z
N MET A 1 10.23 -26.68 16.65
CA MET A 1 9.57 -25.49 17.24
C MET A 1 8.13 -25.86 17.53
N LYS A 2 7.59 -25.57 18.72
CA LYS A 2 6.23 -26.01 19.11
C LYS A 2 5.21 -25.26 18.27
N GLU A 3 4.49 -25.98 17.42
CA GLU A 3 3.44 -25.50 16.51
C GLU A 3 2.42 -24.57 17.19
N SER A 4 2.21 -24.73 18.50
CA SER A 4 1.31 -23.88 19.30
C SER A 4 1.78 -22.42 19.42
N SER A 5 3.09 -22.15 19.46
CA SER A 5 3.62 -20.77 19.56
C SER A 5 3.34 -20.00 18.28
N PHE A 6 3.60 -20.63 17.13
CA PHE A 6 3.38 -20.02 15.82
C PHE A 6 1.92 -19.61 15.60
N LYS A 7 0.97 -20.52 15.88
CA LYS A 7 -0.46 -20.23 15.72
C LYS A 7 -0.93 -19.08 16.61
N SER A 8 -0.47 -19.06 17.87
CA SER A 8 -0.83 -18.01 18.83
C SER A 8 -0.30 -16.64 18.41
N GLU A 9 0.94 -16.57 17.92
CA GLU A 9 1.53 -15.33 17.42
C GLU A 9 0.80 -14.81 16.19
N VAL A 10 0.58 -15.66 15.17
CA VAL A 10 -0.16 -15.29 13.96
C VAL A 10 -1.57 -14.80 14.29
N PHE A 11 -2.26 -15.46 15.21
CA PHE A 11 -3.59 -15.03 15.62
C PHE A 11 -3.56 -13.65 16.31
N THR A 12 -2.58 -13.42 17.18
CA THR A 12 -2.39 -12.12 17.84
C THR A 12 -2.13 -11.02 16.82
N ASP A 13 -1.22 -11.26 15.88
CA ASP A 13 -0.91 -10.33 14.79
C ASP A 13 -2.13 -10.09 13.90
N PHE A 14 -2.92 -11.13 13.60
CA PHE A 14 -4.14 -10.99 12.84
C PHE A 14 -5.15 -10.08 13.53
N VAL A 15 -5.37 -10.25 14.84
CA VAL A 15 -6.27 -9.39 15.62
C VAL A 15 -5.76 -7.94 15.63
N GLN A 16 -4.47 -7.73 15.85
CA GLN A 16 -3.86 -6.39 15.82
C GLN A 16 -3.99 -5.72 14.45
N MET A 17 -3.72 -6.47 13.37
CA MET A 17 -3.85 -5.96 12.01
C MET A 17 -5.30 -5.68 11.64
N THR A 18 -6.24 -6.49 12.12
CA THR A 18 -7.68 -6.27 11.94
C THR A 18 -8.13 -5.01 12.68
N ALA A 19 -7.70 -4.82 13.92
CA ALA A 19 -7.99 -3.61 14.67
C ALA A 19 -7.43 -2.36 13.98
N LEU A 20 -6.19 -2.45 13.46
CA LEU A 20 -5.56 -1.36 12.73
C LEU A 20 -6.30 -1.06 11.41
N PHE A 21 -6.69 -2.09 10.67
CA PHE A 21 -7.47 -1.97 9.44
C PHE A 21 -8.85 -1.33 9.69
N LEU A 22 -9.57 -1.77 10.72
CA LEU A 22 -10.84 -1.14 11.12
C LEU A 22 -10.64 0.30 11.56
N GLY A 23 -9.53 0.60 12.25
CA GLY A 23 -9.11 1.98 12.54
C GLY A 23 -8.90 2.81 11.27
N SER A 24 -8.28 2.24 10.24
CA SER A 24 -8.12 2.89 8.93
C SER A 24 -9.45 3.16 8.25
N VAL A 25 -10.38 2.20 8.29
CA VAL A 25 -11.74 2.38 7.77
C VAL A 25 -12.41 3.53 8.54
N PHE A 26 -12.35 3.51 9.87
CA PHE A 26 -12.90 4.59 10.68
C PHE A 26 -12.31 5.96 10.32
N ALA A 27 -10.99 6.05 10.23
CA ALA A 27 -10.29 7.29 9.94
C ALA A 27 -10.66 7.87 8.56
N VAL A 28 -10.79 7.03 7.53
CA VAL A 28 -11.13 7.49 6.17
C VAL A 28 -12.61 7.85 6.03
N TYR A 29 -13.50 7.03 6.56
CA TYR A 29 -14.94 7.16 6.29
C TYR A 29 -15.68 8.01 7.33
N PHE A 30 -15.14 8.15 8.55
CA PHE A 30 -15.83 8.82 9.66
C PHE A 30 -14.99 9.90 10.36
N GLY A 31 -13.66 9.82 10.31
CA GLY A 31 -12.76 10.74 11.04
C GLY A 31 -12.61 12.14 10.45
N GLY A 32 -12.99 12.35 9.18
CA GLY A 32 -12.70 13.59 8.47
C GLY A 32 -11.21 13.78 8.13
N PRO A 33 -10.84 14.83 7.37
CA PRO A 33 -9.50 14.96 6.78
C PRO A 33 -8.35 14.98 7.80
N THR A 34 -8.50 15.73 8.90
CA THR A 34 -7.41 15.87 9.89
C THR A 34 -7.14 14.56 10.64
N ILE A 35 -8.19 13.86 11.09
CA ILE A 35 -8.03 12.58 11.79
C ILE A 35 -7.46 11.54 10.83
N ARG A 36 -7.96 11.48 9.60
CA ARG A 36 -7.42 10.62 8.55
C ARG A 36 -5.92 10.84 8.37
N ASP A 37 -5.51 12.08 8.13
CA ASP A 37 -4.12 12.41 7.81
C ASP A 37 -3.20 12.10 9.00
N LEU A 38 -3.59 12.44 10.22
CA LEU A 38 -2.81 12.10 11.42
C LEU A 38 -2.74 10.59 11.68
N PHE A 39 -3.86 9.88 11.46
CA PHE A 39 -3.93 8.44 11.70
C PHE A 39 -2.90 7.70 10.86
N PHE A 40 -2.76 8.00 9.56
CA PHE A 40 -1.83 7.27 8.69
C PHE A 40 -0.36 7.63 8.90
N LEU A 41 -0.03 8.71 9.61
CA LEU A 41 1.34 9.01 10.03
C LEU A 41 1.80 8.10 11.19
N LEU A 42 0.89 7.68 12.07
CA LEU A 42 1.22 6.85 13.22
C LEU A 42 1.76 5.45 12.83
N PRO A 43 1.10 4.66 11.95
CA PRO A 43 1.64 3.40 11.44
C PRO A 43 3.02 3.52 10.81
N LEU A 44 3.34 4.65 10.16
CA LEU A 44 4.67 4.86 9.56
C LEU A 44 5.76 4.96 10.64
N ILE A 45 5.49 5.71 11.70
CA ILE A 45 6.42 5.85 12.84
C ILE A 45 6.59 4.50 13.55
N LEU A 46 5.49 3.77 13.75
CA LEU A 46 5.53 2.44 14.37
C LEU A 46 6.26 1.42 13.51
N ALA A 47 6.03 1.42 12.19
CA ALA A 47 6.75 0.57 11.23
C ALA A 47 8.26 0.81 11.24
N PHE A 48 8.67 2.08 11.33
CA PHE A 48 10.08 2.43 11.42
C PHE A 48 10.76 1.85 12.67
N ARG A 49 10.07 1.84 13.82
CA ARG A 49 10.62 1.37 15.11
C ARG A 49 10.45 -0.12 15.37
N SER A 50 9.45 -0.74 14.77
CA SER A 50 9.11 -2.16 14.99
C SER A 50 10.24 -3.10 14.53
N LYS A 51 10.31 -4.30 15.09
CA LYS A 51 11.14 -5.39 14.55
C LYS A 51 10.35 -6.38 13.68
N ASN A 52 9.02 -6.36 13.77
CA ASN A 52 8.14 -7.26 13.02
C ASN A 52 7.84 -6.66 11.64
N ASP A 53 8.81 -6.71 10.73
CA ASP A 53 8.68 -6.09 9.41
C ASP A 53 7.57 -6.73 8.57
N TYR A 54 7.41 -8.06 8.64
CA TYR A 54 6.35 -8.79 7.92
C TYR A 54 4.94 -8.26 8.22
N PHE A 55 4.67 -7.86 9.46
CA PHE A 55 3.38 -7.29 9.87
C PHE A 55 3.11 -5.97 9.15
N TRP A 56 4.09 -5.07 9.11
CA TRP A 56 3.92 -3.76 8.47
C TRP A 56 3.84 -3.88 6.96
N PHE A 57 4.62 -4.78 6.35
CA PHE A 57 4.44 -5.10 4.94
C PHE A 57 3.02 -5.61 4.67
N ALA A 58 2.50 -6.55 5.45
CA ALA A 58 1.12 -7.04 5.28
C ALA A 58 0.11 -5.90 5.41
N TYR A 59 0.21 -5.09 6.46
CA TYR A 59 -0.70 -3.96 6.69
C TYR A 59 -0.70 -2.93 5.56
N PHE A 60 0.46 -2.48 5.08
CA PHE A 60 0.49 -1.51 3.98
C PHE A 60 0.07 -2.14 2.64
N PHE A 61 0.31 -3.44 2.44
CA PHE A 61 -0.18 -4.15 1.25
C PHE A 61 -1.70 -4.24 1.24
N ILE A 62 -2.37 -4.53 2.35
CA ILE A 62 -3.84 -4.56 2.38
C ILE A 62 -4.44 -3.19 2.09
N LEU A 63 -3.81 -2.08 2.51
CA LEU A 63 -4.30 -0.74 2.20
C LEU A 63 -4.31 -0.44 0.69
N ILE A 64 -3.32 -0.94 -0.06
CA ILE A 64 -3.22 -0.72 -1.51
C ILE A 64 -4.17 -1.64 -2.27
N ASN A 65 -4.27 -2.90 -1.84
CA ASN A 65 -5.08 -3.91 -2.52
C ASN A 65 -6.58 -3.70 -2.29
N ALA A 66 -6.97 -2.77 -1.41
CA ALA A 66 -8.34 -2.31 -1.27
C ALA A 66 -9.34 -3.47 -1.04
N PRO A 67 -9.18 -4.30 0.01
CA PRO A 67 -10.11 -5.37 0.31
C PRO A 67 -11.52 -4.80 0.51
N ALA A 68 -12.55 -5.50 0.01
CA ALA A 68 -13.91 -4.99 -0.04
C ALA A 68 -14.09 -3.66 -0.83
N SER A 69 -13.18 -3.38 -1.77
CA SER A 69 -13.06 -2.10 -2.48
C SER A 69 -12.89 -0.88 -1.56
N LEU A 70 -12.50 -1.10 -0.29
CA LEU A 70 -12.19 -0.03 0.65
C LEU A 70 -10.94 0.72 0.16
N PHE A 71 -10.93 2.04 0.28
CA PHE A 71 -9.80 2.89 -0.14
C PHE A 71 -9.50 2.91 -1.65
N VAL A 72 -10.43 2.46 -2.50
CA VAL A 72 -10.20 2.36 -3.95
C VAL A 72 -10.08 3.73 -4.65
N ASN A 73 -10.64 4.79 -4.06
CA ASN A 73 -10.53 6.15 -4.59
C ASN A 73 -9.13 6.72 -4.35
N ARG A 74 -8.43 7.03 -5.45
CA ARG A 74 -7.04 7.53 -5.45
C ARG A 74 -6.90 8.92 -6.08
N THR A 75 -7.99 9.64 -6.27
CA THR A 75 -7.97 11.00 -6.82
C THR A 75 -7.93 12.02 -5.68
N GLN A 76 -7.38 13.22 -5.91
CA GLN A 76 -7.21 14.21 -4.83
C GLN A 76 -8.53 14.82 -4.35
N ASP A 77 -9.51 14.87 -5.24
CA ASP A 77 -10.86 15.42 -5.07
C ASP A 77 -11.83 14.48 -4.35
N ALA A 78 -11.51 13.18 -4.26
CA ALA A 78 -12.35 12.23 -3.53
C ALA A 78 -12.36 12.55 -2.01
N ILE A 79 -13.54 12.56 -1.43
CA ILE A 79 -13.76 12.79 0.01
C ILE A 79 -13.21 11.60 0.80
N PHE A 80 -13.65 10.39 0.44
CA PHE A 80 -13.28 9.13 1.08
C PHE A 80 -12.11 8.47 0.35
N ARG A 81 -10.90 8.78 0.80
CA ARG A 81 -9.65 8.28 0.21
C ARG A 81 -8.55 8.19 1.24
N LEU A 82 -7.48 7.48 0.91
CA LEU A 82 -6.23 7.59 1.66
C LEU A 82 -5.64 9.02 1.52
N PRO A 83 -4.90 9.50 2.53
CA PRO A 83 -4.37 10.85 2.53
C PRO A 83 -3.31 11.05 1.42
N PHE A 84 -3.17 12.30 0.98
CA PHE A 84 -2.06 12.73 0.12
C PHE A 84 -1.28 13.80 0.87
N TYR A 85 -0.02 13.54 1.16
CA TYR A 85 0.86 14.50 1.81
C TYR A 85 1.62 15.27 0.72
N SER A 86 1.28 16.55 0.52
CA SER A 86 1.94 17.41 -0.46
C SER A 86 3.04 18.23 0.21
N ILE A 87 4.26 18.15 -0.30
CA ILE A 87 5.39 18.96 0.19
C ILE A 87 5.61 20.18 -0.69
N ALA A 88 5.32 20.05 -1.99
CA ALA A 88 5.38 21.12 -2.98
C ALA A 88 4.25 20.93 -4.01
N PRO A 89 3.93 21.96 -4.82
CA PRO A 89 3.02 21.80 -5.95
C PRO A 89 3.47 20.64 -6.84
N GLN A 90 2.54 19.74 -7.18
CA GLN A 90 2.79 18.52 -7.97
C GLN A 90 3.57 17.40 -7.26
N PHE A 91 4.12 17.63 -6.06
CA PHE A 91 4.78 16.61 -5.24
C PHE A 91 3.88 16.17 -4.09
N SER A 92 3.16 15.07 -4.32
CA SER A 92 2.33 14.43 -3.30
C SER A 92 2.78 12.99 -3.04
N PHE A 93 2.64 12.54 -1.81
CA PHE A 93 3.00 11.21 -1.35
C PHE A 93 1.79 10.54 -0.70
N THR A 94 1.55 9.29 -1.06
CA THR A 94 0.59 8.42 -0.38
C THR A 94 1.22 7.80 0.87
N PRO A 95 0.43 7.24 1.80
CA PRO A 95 0.96 6.41 2.89
C PRO A 95 1.87 5.29 2.39
N MET A 96 1.61 4.74 1.19
CA MET A 96 2.46 3.71 0.63
C MET A 96 3.82 4.24 0.17
N ASP A 97 3.84 5.41 -0.48
CA ASP A 97 5.11 6.04 -0.89
C ASP A 97 5.98 6.32 0.35
N LEU A 98 5.36 6.81 1.43
CA LEU A 98 6.05 7.06 2.69
C LEU A 98 6.53 5.76 3.36
N PHE A 99 5.69 4.71 3.37
CA PHE A 99 6.08 3.41 3.91
C PHE A 99 7.28 2.83 3.14
N LEU A 100 7.30 2.99 1.83
CA LEU A 100 8.43 2.57 1.01
C LEU A 100 9.73 3.30 1.38
N PHE A 101 9.68 4.62 1.57
CA PHE A 101 10.85 5.35 2.02
C PHE A 101 11.34 4.85 3.37
N VAL A 102 10.41 4.62 4.31
CA VAL A 102 10.71 4.04 5.63
C VAL A 102 11.34 2.65 5.49
N SER A 103 10.79 1.77 4.65
CA SER A 103 11.26 0.39 4.49
C SER A 103 12.62 0.32 3.79
N ILE A 104 12.85 1.10 2.73
CA ILE A 104 14.15 1.19 2.05
C ILE A 104 15.20 1.72 3.02
N PHE A 105 14.90 2.82 3.73
CA PHE A 105 15.83 3.40 4.67
C PHE A 105 16.22 2.43 5.79
N LYS A 106 15.24 1.70 6.32
CA LYS A 106 15.46 0.65 7.31
C LYS A 106 16.27 -0.52 6.72
N ALA A 107 15.96 -0.93 5.49
CA ALA A 107 16.67 -2.01 4.80
C ALA A 107 18.16 -1.66 4.61
N ILE A 108 18.49 -0.44 4.18
CA ILE A 108 19.88 0.02 3.99
C ILE A 108 20.66 -0.04 5.30
N ARG A 109 20.04 0.34 6.43
CA ARG A 109 20.67 0.33 7.77
C ARG A 109 20.90 -1.07 8.34
N VAL A 110 20.14 -2.05 7.89
CA VAL A 110 20.28 -3.44 8.36
C VAL A 110 21.41 -4.12 7.58
N ASN A 111 22.41 -4.63 8.30
CA ASN A 111 23.41 -5.53 7.73
C ASN A 111 22.71 -6.82 7.28
N ALA A 112 22.54 -6.98 5.96
CA ALA A 112 21.91 -8.16 5.39
C ALA A 112 22.87 -9.35 5.53
N LYS A 113 22.41 -10.44 6.16
CA LYS A 113 23.15 -11.72 6.18
C LYS A 113 23.16 -12.39 4.80
N VAL A 114 22.14 -12.12 3.99
CA VAL A 114 22.00 -12.64 2.63
C VAL A 114 22.68 -11.68 1.66
N LYS A 115 23.70 -12.14 0.95
CA LYS A 115 24.31 -11.39 -0.16
C LYS A 115 23.29 -11.34 -1.30
N PHE A 116 22.60 -10.22 -1.43
CA PHE A 116 21.67 -9.99 -2.54
C PHE A 116 22.47 -9.71 -3.82
N PHE A 117 22.34 -10.56 -4.83
CA PHE A 117 23.03 -10.41 -6.12
C PHE A 117 22.69 -9.08 -6.80
N LEU A 118 21.48 -8.58 -6.57
CA LEU A 118 20.95 -7.33 -7.12
C LEU A 118 21.38 -6.07 -6.34
N ASN A 119 22.20 -6.17 -5.28
CA ASN A 119 22.66 -4.99 -4.55
C ASN A 119 23.40 -3.99 -5.45
N LYS A 120 24.33 -4.47 -6.29
CA LYS A 120 25.09 -3.61 -7.21
C LYS A 120 24.18 -3.00 -8.31
N PRO A 121 23.35 -3.78 -9.04
CA PRO A 121 22.39 -3.21 -9.97
C PRO A 121 21.45 -2.18 -9.36
N LEU A 122 20.98 -2.40 -8.13
CA LEU A 122 20.06 -1.48 -7.45
C LEU A 122 20.76 -0.18 -7.02
N GLU A 123 22.02 -0.26 -6.58
CA GLU A 123 22.86 0.91 -6.31
C GLU A 123 23.09 1.74 -7.59
N PHE A 124 23.47 1.09 -8.70
CA PHE A 124 23.60 1.74 -10.00
C PHE A 124 22.29 2.35 -10.47
N PHE A 125 21.17 1.67 -10.25
CA PHE A 125 19.85 2.17 -10.60
C PHE A 125 19.48 3.41 -9.79
N LEU A 126 19.67 3.40 -8.47
CA LEU A 126 19.44 4.56 -7.61
C LEU A 126 20.34 5.73 -8.00
N LEU A 127 21.61 5.46 -8.31
CA LEU A 127 22.58 6.46 -8.72
C LEU A 127 22.23 7.06 -10.09
N TYR A 128 21.81 6.24 -11.06
CA TYR A 128 21.29 6.68 -12.35
C TYR A 128 20.06 7.57 -12.19
N LEU A 129 19.13 7.19 -11.32
CA LEU A 129 17.90 7.93 -11.07
C LEU A 129 18.20 9.33 -10.48
N LEU A 130 19.09 9.39 -9.48
CA LEU A 130 19.51 10.63 -8.81
C LEU A 130 20.39 11.54 -9.67
N LEU A 131 21.40 10.99 -10.34
CA LEU A 131 22.43 11.77 -11.04
C LEU A 131 22.13 12.02 -12.51
N VAL A 132 21.31 11.17 -13.15
CA VAL A 132 21.04 11.26 -14.59
C VAL A 132 19.58 11.60 -14.83
N SER A 133 18.64 10.77 -14.36
CA SER A 133 17.22 10.94 -14.70
C SER A 133 16.63 12.26 -14.19
N ILE A 134 16.89 12.62 -12.92
CA ILE A 134 16.39 13.88 -12.36
C ILE A 134 16.99 15.09 -13.11
N PRO A 135 18.32 15.27 -13.23
CA PRO A 135 18.88 16.43 -13.92
C PRO A 135 18.51 16.53 -15.40
N VAL A 136 18.50 15.40 -16.12
CA VAL A 136 18.15 15.38 -17.56
C VAL A 136 16.67 15.73 -17.75
N SER A 137 15.78 15.31 -16.84
CA SER A 137 14.36 15.70 -16.91
C SER A 137 14.15 17.21 -16.76
N PHE A 138 14.98 17.88 -15.95
CA PHE A 138 14.98 19.34 -15.86
C PHE A 138 15.54 20.00 -17.13
N LEU A 139 16.62 19.45 -17.70
CA LEU A 139 17.22 19.97 -18.94
C LEU A 139 16.30 19.85 -20.16
N LEU A 140 15.53 18.76 -20.25
CA LEU A 140 14.60 18.51 -21.36
C LEU A 140 13.27 19.27 -21.22
N GLY A 141 13.08 20.04 -20.14
CA GLY A 141 11.83 20.75 -19.88
C GLY A 141 10.61 19.84 -19.71
N THR A 142 10.83 18.57 -19.36
CA THR A 142 9.73 17.63 -19.14
C THR A 142 8.89 18.04 -17.94
N GLU A 143 7.57 17.93 -18.09
CA GLU A 143 6.66 18.16 -16.97
C GLU A 143 7.02 17.21 -15.80
N VAL A 144 7.12 17.78 -14.61
CA VAL A 144 7.53 17.06 -13.39
C VAL A 144 6.55 15.93 -13.06
N LYS A 145 5.25 16.14 -13.32
CA LYS A 145 4.18 15.19 -12.98
C LYS A 145 4.29 13.84 -13.71
N PRO A 146 4.41 13.77 -15.06
CA PRO A 146 4.69 12.52 -15.78
C PRO A 146 5.97 11.81 -15.32
N PHE A 147 7.03 12.56 -15.03
CA PHE A 147 8.29 12.00 -14.54
C PHE A 147 8.12 11.32 -13.18
N ILE A 148 7.49 12.00 -12.21
CA ILE A 148 7.21 11.44 -10.88
C ILE A 148 6.30 10.21 -10.96
N ASN A 149 5.31 10.22 -11.85
CA ASN A 149 4.47 9.04 -12.09
C ASN A 149 5.28 7.85 -12.64
N THR A 150 6.24 8.10 -13.53
CA THR A 150 7.17 7.07 -14.02
C THR A 150 8.07 6.55 -12.89
N LEU A 151 8.56 7.44 -12.00
CA LEU A 151 9.34 7.04 -10.83
C LEU A 151 8.57 6.13 -9.87
N ARG A 152 7.26 6.36 -9.69
CA ARG A 152 6.40 5.50 -8.88
C ARG A 152 6.29 4.07 -9.42
N SER A 153 6.46 3.82 -10.71
CA SER A 153 6.54 2.44 -11.23
C SER A 153 7.79 1.72 -10.72
N PHE A 154 8.90 2.45 -10.55
CA PHE A 154 10.14 1.89 -10.00
C PHE A 154 10.08 1.65 -8.49
N PHE A 155 9.11 2.26 -7.79
CA PHE A 155 8.87 2.01 -6.36
C PHE A 155 8.52 0.55 -6.07
N PHE A 156 7.93 -0.16 -7.06
CA PHE A 156 7.68 -1.60 -6.96
C PHE A 156 8.98 -2.39 -6.70
N TYR A 157 10.08 -2.04 -7.37
CA TYR A 157 11.38 -2.68 -7.14
C TYR A 157 11.94 -2.34 -5.75
N GLY A 158 11.70 -1.12 -5.26
CA GLY A 158 12.06 -0.72 -3.91
C GLY A 158 11.34 -1.55 -2.82
N ILE A 159 10.06 -1.88 -3.05
CA ILE A 159 9.29 -2.75 -2.16
C ILE A 159 9.90 -4.14 -2.13
N ILE A 160 10.20 -4.73 -3.30
CA ILE A 160 10.82 -6.06 -3.38
C ILE A 160 12.17 -6.07 -2.66
N PHE A 161 13.01 -5.07 -2.91
CA PHE A 161 14.31 -4.93 -2.27
C PHE A 161 14.20 -4.84 -0.74
N SER A 162 13.34 -3.96 -0.24
CA SER A 162 13.14 -3.77 1.20
C SER A 162 12.54 -5.01 1.85
N TYR A 163 11.56 -5.66 1.21
CA TYR A 163 10.95 -6.91 1.67
C TYR A 163 11.99 -8.01 1.84
N LEU A 164 12.78 -8.29 0.79
CA LEU A 164 13.77 -9.38 0.81
C LEU A 164 14.91 -9.16 1.80
N ARG A 165 15.19 -7.90 2.17
CA ARG A 165 16.27 -7.55 3.11
C ARG A 165 15.81 -7.50 4.56
N LEU A 166 14.55 -7.11 4.79
CA LEU A 166 13.97 -6.96 6.12
C LEU A 166 13.35 -8.27 6.62
N ILE A 167 12.70 -9.04 5.75
CA ILE A 167 12.06 -10.32 6.07
C ILE A 167 13.03 -11.45 5.73
N LYS A 168 13.60 -12.09 6.75
CA LYS A 168 14.76 -12.98 6.57
C LYS A 168 14.40 -14.44 6.76
N ASP A 169 13.51 -14.72 7.69
CA ASP A 169 13.23 -16.08 8.11
C ASP A 169 12.01 -16.63 7.34
N LYS A 170 12.06 -17.92 6.99
CA LYS A 170 10.93 -18.62 6.34
C LYS A 170 9.65 -18.48 7.15
N GLU A 171 9.79 -18.40 8.47
CA GLU A 171 8.68 -18.19 9.39
C GLU A 171 8.00 -16.84 9.16
N GLU A 172 8.75 -15.74 9.04
CA GLU A 172 8.19 -14.41 8.80
C GLU A 172 7.47 -14.33 7.44
N ILE A 173 8.01 -15.01 6.41
CA ILE A 173 7.36 -15.13 5.10
C ILE A 173 6.02 -15.87 5.23
N LEU A 174 5.97 -16.95 6.01
CA LEU A 174 4.73 -17.67 6.27
C LEU A 174 3.75 -16.81 7.06
N LYS A 175 4.19 -16.10 8.11
CA LYS A 175 3.35 -15.17 8.89
C LYS A 175 2.76 -14.08 8.00
N PHE A 176 3.56 -13.46 7.13
CA PHE A 176 3.08 -12.52 6.11
C PHE A 176 1.97 -13.14 5.26
N GLY A 177 2.19 -14.35 4.71
CA GLY A 177 1.20 -15.05 3.90
C GLY A 177 -0.11 -15.30 4.66
N TYR A 178 -0.03 -15.84 5.88
CA TYR A 178 -1.20 -16.12 6.72
C TYR A 178 -2.00 -14.86 7.07
N LEU A 179 -1.31 -13.74 7.34
CA LEU A 179 -1.96 -12.45 7.61
C LEU A 179 -2.73 -11.92 6.40
N MET A 180 -2.23 -12.15 5.18
CA MET A 180 -2.88 -11.67 3.95
C MET A 180 -4.14 -12.45 3.58
N VAL A 181 -4.19 -13.76 3.85
CA VAL A 181 -5.31 -14.66 3.47
C VAL A 181 -6.71 -14.10 3.77
N PRO A 182 -7.06 -13.68 4.99
CA PRO A 182 -8.40 -13.19 5.29
C PRO A 182 -8.79 -11.95 4.46
N TYR A 183 -7.84 -11.07 4.16
CA TYR A 183 -8.10 -9.88 3.34
C TYR A 183 -8.22 -10.21 1.86
N THR A 184 -7.47 -11.21 1.38
CA THR A 184 -7.69 -11.78 0.05
C THR A 184 -9.10 -12.36 -0.07
N MET A 185 -9.59 -13.02 0.97
CA MET A 185 -10.98 -13.52 0.99
C MET A 185 -12.00 -12.37 0.96
N LEU A 186 -11.73 -11.23 1.59
CA LEU A 186 -12.57 -10.02 1.46
C LEU A 186 -12.59 -9.47 0.03
N ILE A 187 -11.48 -9.54 -0.71
CA ILE A 187 -11.44 -9.17 -2.12
C ILE A 187 -12.34 -10.11 -2.93
N VAL A 188 -12.24 -11.43 -2.71
CA VAL A 188 -13.09 -12.42 -3.39
C VAL A 188 -14.56 -12.19 -3.04
N PHE A 189 -14.87 -11.91 -1.78
CA PHE A 189 -16.22 -11.57 -1.33
C PHE A 189 -16.77 -10.34 -2.07
N ASP A 190 -15.98 -9.28 -2.21
CA ASP A 190 -16.39 -8.09 -2.98
C ASP A 190 -16.72 -8.41 -4.42
N GLN A 191 -15.92 -9.27 -5.07
CA GLN A 191 -16.20 -9.71 -6.45
C GLN A 191 -17.53 -10.47 -6.54
N LEU A 192 -17.82 -11.35 -5.58
CA LEU A 192 -19.11 -12.04 -5.52
C LEU A 192 -20.28 -11.08 -5.24
N TYR A 193 -20.06 -10.11 -4.35
CA TYR A 193 -21.05 -9.07 -4.05
C TYR A 193 -21.38 -8.24 -5.30
N VAL A 194 -20.38 -7.85 -6.08
CA VAL A 194 -20.56 -7.13 -7.36
C VAL A 194 -21.40 -7.94 -8.35
N ILE A 195 -21.20 -9.25 -8.43
CA ILE A 195 -21.98 -10.13 -9.32
C ILE A 195 -23.45 -10.16 -8.91
N ASN A 196 -23.75 -10.16 -7.61
CA ASN A 196 -25.11 -10.27 -7.10
C ASN A 196 -25.86 -8.92 -7.08
N GLU A 197 -25.21 -7.86 -6.59
CA GLU A 197 -25.85 -6.56 -6.32
C GLU A 197 -25.58 -5.52 -7.41
N GLY A 198 -24.73 -5.83 -8.40
CA GLY A 198 -24.34 -4.91 -9.47
C GLY A 198 -23.54 -3.68 -9.01
N SER A 199 -23.14 -3.63 -7.74
CA SER A 199 -22.39 -2.55 -7.12
C SER A 199 -21.28 -3.10 -6.22
N ARG A 200 -20.22 -2.32 -5.98
CA ARG A 200 -19.13 -2.72 -5.09
C ARG A 200 -19.58 -2.62 -3.64
N PHE A 201 -19.03 -3.44 -2.74
CA PHE A 201 -19.39 -3.43 -1.32
C PHE A 201 -19.18 -2.05 -0.69
N ILE A 202 -18.15 -1.32 -1.15
CA ILE A 202 -17.87 0.04 -0.69
C ILE A 202 -19.04 1.02 -0.86
N SER A 203 -19.97 0.76 -1.78
CA SER A 203 -21.14 1.62 -2.01
C SER A 203 -22.05 1.80 -0.79
N VAL A 204 -22.00 0.85 0.15
CA VAL A 204 -22.71 0.93 1.44
C VAL A 204 -22.17 2.07 2.31
N LEU A 205 -20.87 2.36 2.21
CA LEU A 205 -20.19 3.40 3.00
C LEU A 205 -19.97 4.68 2.20
N ASP A 206 -19.79 4.57 0.89
CA ASP A 206 -19.61 5.69 -0.03
C ASP A 206 -20.64 5.60 -1.17
N PRO A 207 -21.82 6.24 -1.03
CA PRO A 207 -22.87 6.21 -2.03
C PRO A 207 -22.46 6.77 -3.40
N SER A 208 -21.38 7.57 -3.47
CA SER A 208 -20.86 8.09 -4.75
C SER A 208 -20.37 6.98 -5.68
N MET A 209 -20.09 5.79 -5.14
CA MET A 209 -19.60 4.63 -5.88
C MET A 209 -20.71 3.81 -6.56
N ILE A 210 -22.00 4.08 -6.28
CA ILE A 210 -23.15 3.38 -6.88
C ILE A 210 -23.21 3.63 -8.41
N GLY A 211 -22.78 4.81 -8.87
CA GLY A 211 -22.96 5.26 -10.25
C GLY A 211 -21.94 4.78 -11.29
N ILE A 212 -20.82 4.16 -10.87
CA ILE A 212 -19.71 3.84 -11.79
C ILE A 212 -19.96 2.52 -12.54
N PHE A 213 -20.64 1.55 -11.94
CA PHE A 213 -20.95 0.25 -12.57
C PHE A 213 -22.29 0.21 -13.29
N ALA A 214 -23.34 0.85 -12.77
CA ALA A 214 -24.62 0.95 -13.48
C ALA A 214 -24.44 1.56 -14.88
N LYS A 215 -23.63 2.63 -15.02
CA LYS A 215 -23.32 3.23 -16.33
C LYS A 215 -22.51 2.32 -17.26
N THR A 216 -21.62 1.50 -16.72
CA THR A 216 -20.75 0.63 -17.51
C THR A 216 -21.48 -0.62 -17.99
N ALA A 217 -22.30 -1.22 -17.12
CA ALA A 217 -23.17 -2.35 -17.47
C ALA A 217 -24.26 -1.93 -18.49
N PHE A 218 -24.86 -0.74 -18.35
CA PHE A 218 -25.82 -0.23 -19.33
C PHE A 218 -25.19 0.01 -20.70
N ARG A 219 -23.94 0.48 -20.77
CA ARG A 219 -23.21 0.65 -22.04
C ARG A 219 -22.94 -0.67 -22.76
N VAL A 220 -22.50 -1.69 -22.02
CA VAL A 220 -22.21 -3.02 -22.57
C VAL A 220 -23.49 -3.72 -23.06
N ILE A 221 -24.62 -3.52 -22.37
CA ILE A 221 -25.92 -4.10 -22.76
C ILE A 221 -26.56 -3.35 -23.94
N LEU A 222 -26.32 -2.04 -24.09
CA LEU A 222 -26.89 -1.22 -25.17
C LEU A 222 -26.01 -1.10 -26.42
N GLY A 223 -24.85 -1.75 -26.47
CA GLY A 223 -23.98 -1.72 -27.66
C GLY A 223 -23.52 -0.31 -28.06
N GLN A 224 -23.19 0.53 -27.07
CA GLN A 224 -22.56 1.85 -27.28
C GLN A 224 -21.22 1.97 -26.57
#